data_AF-A0A3M1EPY9-F1
#
_entry.id   AF-A0A3M1EPY9-F1
#
_cell.length_a   1.000
_cell.length_b   1.000
_cell.length_c   1.000
_cell.angle_alpha   90.00
_cell.angle_beta   90.00
_cell.angle_gamma   90.00
#
_symmetry.space_group_name_H-M   'P 1'
#
loop_
_entity.id
_entity.type
_entity.pdbx_description
1 polymer ?
#
loop_
_entity_poly.entity_id
_entity_poly.type
_entity_poly.pdbx_seq_one_letter_code
_entity_poly.pdbx_strand_id
1 'polypeptide(L)'
;MQRTFVNWVDGVGYDLLIGREGGSQSFVSWRIAGVGDNAGKLTITIYPHAYQHLPVAIRWLPYVLKIQPELRKYLQSVVRGFEWYIVTKQSVRKNQFGSHRWFSSEDA
;
A
#
# COMPACT_ATOMS: atom_id res chain seq x y z
N MET A 1 1.61 5.35 13.31
CA MET A 1 0.76 4.52 12.42
C MET A 1 1.05 3.06 12.73
N GLN A 2 0.03 2.23 12.88
CA GLN A 2 0.19 0.82 13.22
C GLN A 2 0.08 -0.07 11.98
N ARG A 3 0.86 -1.15 11.97
CA ARG A 3 0.82 -2.21 10.98
C ARG A 3 0.76 -3.54 11.71
N THR A 4 -0.29 -4.30 11.47
CA THR A 4 -0.45 -5.64 12.05
C THR A 4 -0.45 -6.63 10.91
N PHE A 5 0.56 -7.50 10.87
CA PHE A 5 0.58 -8.61 9.92
C PHE A 5 -0.41 -9.67 10.39
N VAL A 6 -1.37 -10.00 9.54
CA VAL A 6 -2.45 -10.94 9.87
C VAL A 6 -2.32 -12.26 9.13
N ASN A 7 -1.50 -12.30 8.09
CA ASN A 7 -1.20 -13.51 7.34
C ASN A 7 0.19 -13.41 6.71
N TRP A 8 0.93 -14.52 6.74
CA TRP A 8 2.23 -14.66 6.09
C TRP A 8 2.20 -15.93 5.26
N VAL A 9 2.50 -15.80 3.97
CA VAL A 9 2.58 -16.92 3.04
C VAL A 9 3.99 -16.93 2.45
N ASP A 10 4.81 -17.84 2.95
CA ASP A 10 6.23 -17.87 2.63
C ASP A 10 6.48 -17.99 1.11
N GLY A 11 7.43 -17.21 0.60
CA GLY A 11 7.72 -17.10 -0.84
C GLY A 11 6.62 -16.48 -1.71
N VAL A 12 5.44 -16.16 -1.17
CA VAL A 12 4.27 -15.68 -1.92
C VAL A 12 3.86 -14.28 -1.52
N GLY A 13 3.94 -13.92 -0.24
CA GLY A 13 3.62 -12.57 0.25
C GLY A 13 2.94 -12.55 1.62
N TYR A 14 2.25 -11.48 1.93
CA TYR A 14 1.67 -11.26 3.26
C TYR A 14 0.45 -10.36 3.21
N ASP A 15 -0.35 -10.41 4.26
CA ASP A 15 -1.49 -9.53 4.48
C ASP A 15 -1.31 -8.73 5.77
N LEU A 16 -1.76 -7.48 5.75
CA LEU A 16 -1.65 -6.60 6.90
C LEU A 16 -2.86 -5.68 7.04
N LEU A 17 -3.13 -5.31 8.28
CA LEU A 17 -3.98 -4.18 8.64
C LEU A 17 -3.11 -2.97 8.92
N ILE A 18 -3.43 -1.82 8.31
CA ILE A 18 -2.67 -0.58 8.43
C ILE A 18 -3.60 0.60 8.69
N GLY A 19 -3.26 1.41 9.69
CA GLY A 19 -4.06 2.57 10.05
C GLY A 19 -3.59 3.27 11.31
N ARG A 20 -4.45 4.10 11.86
CA ARG A 20 -4.24 4.75 13.16
C ARG A 20 -4.63 3.79 14.28
N GLU A 21 -3.91 3.86 15.39
CA GLU A 21 -4.28 3.15 16.62
C GLU A 21 -5.68 3.58 17.07
N GLY A 22 -6.53 2.59 17.41
CA GLY A 22 -7.94 2.83 17.78
C GLY A 22 -8.82 3.43 16.66
N GLY A 23 -8.31 3.57 15.44
CA GLY A 23 -9.01 4.15 14.30
C GLY A 23 -9.24 3.16 13.16
N SER A 24 -9.82 3.65 12.05
CA SER A 24 -10.02 2.86 10.84
C SER A 24 -8.71 2.27 10.30
N GLN A 25 -8.72 0.97 10.04
CA GLN A 25 -7.60 0.22 9.45
C GLN A 25 -7.99 -0.27 8.06
N SER A 26 -7.10 -0.07 7.09
CA SER A 26 -7.24 -0.66 5.75
C SER A 26 -6.57 -2.02 5.73
N PHE A 27 -7.17 -2.97 5.02
CA PHE A 27 -6.55 -4.26 4.75
C PHE A 27 -5.74 -4.18 3.46
N VAL A 28 -4.52 -4.69 3.46
CA VAL A 28 -3.63 -4.69 2.30
C VAL A 28 -3.04 -6.07 2.12
N SER A 29 -3.21 -6.60 0.90
CA SER A 29 -2.64 -7.89 0.49
C SER A 29 -1.49 -7.65 -0.49
N TRP A 30 -0.33 -8.21 -0.17
CA TRP A 30 0.88 -8.17 -0.98
C TRP A 30 1.15 -9.56 -1.54
N ARG A 31 1.31 -9.67 -2.85
CA ARG A 31 1.63 -10.95 -3.51
C ARG A 31 2.76 -10.76 -4.50
N ILE A 32 3.73 -11.66 -4.47
CA ILE A 32 4.80 -11.78 -5.44
C ILE A 32 4.63 -13.08 -6.22
N ALA A 33 5.02 -13.06 -7.49
CA ALA A 33 5.09 -14.23 -8.33
C ALA A 33 6.28 -14.10 -9.29
N GLY A 34 6.98 -15.19 -9.56
CA GLY A 34 7.94 -15.25 -10.66
C GLY A 34 7.20 -15.16 -12.00
N VAL A 35 7.77 -14.42 -12.94
CA VAL A 35 7.29 -14.34 -14.32
C VAL A 35 8.49 -14.62 -15.24
N GLY A 36 8.68 -15.90 -15.57
CA GLY A 36 9.88 -16.35 -16.27
C GLY A 36 11.14 -16.32 -15.39
N ASP A 37 12.30 -16.39 -16.03
CA ASP A 37 13.57 -16.67 -15.32
C ASP A 37 14.18 -15.45 -14.62
N ASN A 38 13.85 -14.23 -15.07
CA ASN A 38 14.52 -13.01 -14.60
C ASN A 38 13.56 -11.84 -14.39
N ALA A 39 12.28 -12.12 -14.26
CA ALA A 39 11.27 -11.11 -13.96
C ALA A 39 10.29 -11.61 -12.89
N GLY A 40 9.68 -10.65 -12.21
CA GLY A 40 8.71 -10.91 -11.16
C GLY A 40 7.54 -9.95 -11.27
N LYS A 41 6.40 -10.38 -10.72
CA LYS A 41 5.19 -9.58 -10.59
C LYS A 41 4.93 -9.32 -9.13
N LEU A 42 4.83 -8.05 -8.77
CA LEU A 42 4.31 -7.59 -7.49
C LEU A 42 2.87 -7.13 -7.69
N THR A 43 1.96 -7.70 -6.91
CA THR A 43 0.55 -7.30 -6.85
C THR A 43 0.25 -6.77 -5.44
N ILE A 44 -0.24 -5.53 -5.37
CA ILE A 44 -0.67 -4.89 -4.14
C ILE A 44 -2.16 -4.63 -4.26
N THR A 45 -2.96 -5.24 -3.38
CA THR A 45 -4.41 -5.03 -3.34
C THR A 45 -4.77 -4.32 -2.05
N ILE A 46 -5.30 -3.10 -2.16
CA ILE A 46 -5.66 -2.25 -1.04
C ILE A 46 -7.18 -2.24 -0.91
N TYR A 47 -7.67 -2.60 0.27
CA TYR A 47 -9.08 -2.52 0.64
C TYR A 47 -9.22 -1.36 1.64
N PRO A 48 -9.48 -0.13 1.15
CA PRO A 48 -9.59 1.03 2.02
C PRO A 48 -10.81 0.87 2.93
N HIS A 49 -10.66 1.22 4.20
CA HIS A 49 -11.79 1.26 5.15
C HIS A 49 -12.80 2.37 4.80
N ALA A 50 -12.40 3.35 4.00
CA ALA A 50 -13.19 4.52 3.71
C ALA A 50 -14.51 4.16 3.00
N TYR A 51 -15.60 4.73 3.51
CA TYR A 51 -16.95 4.76 2.91
C TYR A 51 -17.80 3.50 2.98
N GLN A 52 -17.57 2.58 3.93
CA GLN A 52 -18.54 1.50 4.20
C GLN A 52 -19.96 2.00 4.51
N HIS A 53 -20.09 3.25 4.98
CA HIS A 53 -21.37 3.91 5.30
C HIS A 53 -22.04 4.64 4.12
N LEU A 54 -21.40 4.79 2.95
CA LEU A 54 -22.03 5.47 1.82
C LEU A 54 -22.94 4.53 1.02
N PRO A 55 -24.13 5.00 0.57
CA PRO A 55 -24.97 4.26 -0.35
C PRO A 55 -24.21 3.84 -1.61
N VAL A 56 -24.44 2.62 -2.10
CA VAL A 56 -23.75 2.03 -3.26
C VAL A 56 -23.81 2.95 -4.49
N ALA A 57 -24.95 3.61 -4.71
CA ALA A 57 -25.20 4.48 -5.86
C ALA A 57 -24.29 5.72 -5.93
N ILE A 58 -23.80 6.24 -4.79
CA ILE A 58 -22.96 7.45 -4.74
C ILE A 58 -21.52 7.17 -4.31
N ARG A 59 -21.20 5.93 -3.90
CA ARG A 59 -19.88 5.54 -3.39
C ARG A 59 -18.76 5.66 -4.45
N TRP A 60 -19.11 5.53 -5.73
CA TRP A 60 -18.14 5.60 -6.85
C TRP A 60 -17.52 7.00 -7.02
N LEU A 61 -18.28 8.07 -6.79
CA LEU A 61 -17.84 9.44 -7.02
C LEU A 61 -16.69 9.89 -6.07
N PRO A 62 -16.81 9.79 -4.73
CA PRO A 62 -15.70 10.10 -3.83
C PRO A 62 -14.54 9.10 -3.96
N TYR A 63 -14.83 7.86 -4.35
CA TYR A 63 -13.81 6.85 -4.61
C TYR A 63 -12.88 7.27 -5.76
N VAL A 64 -13.44 7.62 -6.92
CA VAL A 64 -12.66 7.99 -8.10
C VAL A 64 -11.99 9.36 -7.94
N LEU A 65 -12.67 10.34 -7.32
CA LEU A 65 -12.15 11.71 -7.25
C LEU A 65 -11.14 11.95 -6.13
N LYS A 66 -11.21 11.20 -5.01
CA LYS A 66 -10.34 11.45 -3.85
C LYS A 66 -9.49 10.24 -3.46
N ILE A 67 -10.06 9.04 -3.42
CA ILE A 67 -9.33 7.87 -2.92
C ILE A 67 -8.32 7.38 -3.96
N GLN A 68 -8.78 7.17 -5.19
CA GLN A 68 -7.95 6.61 -6.25
C GLN A 68 -6.70 7.46 -6.54
N PRO A 69 -6.77 8.80 -6.64
CA PRO A 69 -5.58 9.62 -6.89
C PRO A 69 -4.55 9.56 -5.75
N GLU A 70 -5.00 9.60 -4.49
CA GLU A 70 -4.12 9.52 -3.32
C GLU A 70 -3.46 8.13 -3.21
N LEU A 71 -4.22 7.05 -3.43
CA LEU A 71 -3.67 5.70 -3.51
C LEU A 71 -2.64 5.57 -4.65
N ARG A 72 -2.88 6.17 -5.82
CA ARG A 72 -1.92 6.16 -6.93
C ARG A 72 -0.61 6.84 -6.54
N LYS A 73 -0.65 8.00 -5.87
CA LYS A 73 0.56 8.67 -5.37
C LYS A 73 1.34 7.78 -4.40
N TYR A 74 0.64 7.17 -3.45
CA TYR A 74 1.27 6.24 -2.50
C TYR A 74 1.95 5.06 -3.21
N LEU A 75 1.23 4.41 -4.14
CA LEU A 75 1.76 3.28 -4.90
C LEU A 75 2.96 3.69 -5.78
N GLN A 76 2.97 4.90 -6.33
CA GLN A 76 4.14 5.43 -7.05
C GLN A 76 5.36 5.55 -6.14
N SER A 77 5.21 6.08 -4.92
CA SER A 77 6.30 6.15 -3.94
C SER A 77 6.82 4.76 -3.57
N VAL A 78 5.92 3.79 -3.40
CA VAL A 78 6.27 2.39 -3.11
C VAL A 78 7.07 1.77 -4.26
N VAL A 79 6.59 1.88 -5.49
CA VAL A 79 7.23 1.28 -6.68
C VAL A 79 8.62 1.89 -6.91
N ARG A 80 8.79 3.21 -6.71
CA ARG A 80 10.11 3.86 -6.74
C ARG A 80 11.07 3.31 -5.68
N GLY A 81 10.55 2.94 -4.51
CA GLY A 81 11.32 2.26 -3.47
C GLY A 81 11.88 0.91 -3.95
N PHE A 82 11.05 0.11 -4.62
CA PHE A 82 11.50 -1.16 -5.21
C PHE A 82 12.53 -0.93 -6.31
N GLU A 83 12.27 -0.01 -7.24
CA GLU A 83 13.22 0.34 -8.30
C GLU A 83 14.58 0.74 -7.73
N TRP A 84 14.59 1.62 -6.72
CA TRP A 84 15.80 2.04 -6.02
C TRP A 84 16.58 0.86 -5.45
N TYR A 85 15.91 -0.03 -4.71
CA TYR A 85 16.57 -1.21 -4.14
C TYR A 85 17.08 -2.17 -5.23
N ILE A 86 16.30 -2.39 -6.28
CA ILE A 86 16.68 -3.29 -7.38
C ILE A 86 17.96 -2.80 -8.06
N VAL A 87 18.06 -1.49 -8.33
CA VAL A 87 19.19 -0.86 -9.03
C VAL A 87 20.40 -0.67 -8.13
N THR A 88 20.21 -0.14 -6.92
CA THR A 88 21.33 0.28 -6.04
C THR A 88 21.74 -0.77 -5.02
N LYS A 89 20.87 -1.76 -4.75
CA LYS A 89 20.97 -2.71 -3.63
C LYS A 89 21.00 -2.05 -2.24
N GLN A 90 20.63 -0.78 -2.13
CA GLN A 90 20.59 -0.04 -0.87
C GLN A 90 19.18 0.08 -0.33
N SER A 91 19.04 0.05 1.00
CA SER A 91 17.76 0.27 1.68
C SER A 91 17.19 1.66 1.39
N VAL A 92 15.87 1.75 1.19
CA VAL A 92 15.15 3.01 1.00
C VAL A 92 15.08 3.78 2.33
N ARG A 93 15.39 5.07 2.34
CA ARG A 93 15.23 5.95 3.52
C ARG A 93 13.75 6.26 3.76
N LYS A 94 13.37 6.54 5.01
CA LYS A 94 12.00 6.97 5.36
C LYS A 94 11.60 8.17 4.49
N ASN A 95 10.42 8.10 3.87
CA ASN A 95 9.84 9.14 3.01
C ASN A 95 10.70 9.59 1.80
N GLN A 96 11.70 8.79 1.38
CA GLN A 96 12.60 9.14 0.27
C GLN A 96 11.87 9.50 -1.04
N PHE A 97 10.74 8.84 -1.30
CA PHE A 97 9.93 9.05 -2.52
C PHE A 97 8.58 9.72 -2.23
N GLY A 98 8.47 10.43 -1.10
CA GLY A 98 7.28 11.15 -0.66
C GLY A 98 6.68 10.60 0.64
N SER A 99 5.95 11.47 1.34
CA SER A 99 5.11 11.13 2.49
C SER A 99 3.66 10.95 2.03
N HIS A 100 2.88 10.17 2.77
CA HIS A 100 1.47 9.97 2.46
C HIS A 100 0.65 9.86 3.73
N ARG A 101 -0.29 10.77 3.96
CA ARG A 101 -1.00 10.94 5.25
C ARG A 101 -1.66 9.66 5.79
N TRP A 102 -2.06 8.73 4.92
CA TRP A 102 -2.68 7.46 5.35
C TRP A 102 -1.69 6.34 5.64
N PHE A 103 -0.46 6.42 5.10
CA PHE A 103 0.49 5.31 5.06
C PHE A 103 1.93 5.67 5.49
N SER A 104 2.18 6.94 5.82
CA SER A 104 3.43 7.45 6.36
C SER A 104 3.21 8.76 7.13
N SER A 105 3.76 8.88 8.34
CA SER A 105 3.82 10.15 9.07
C SER A 105 5.13 10.88 8.80
N GLU A 106 5.09 12.21 8.86
CA GLU A 106 6.32 13.05 8.85
C GLU A 106 7.04 12.98 10.19
N ASP A 107 6.29 12.81 11.29
CA ASP A 107 6.86 12.77 12.63
C ASP A 107 7.61 11.45 12.90
N ALA A 108 8.86 11.61 13.31
CA ALA A 108 9.61 10.74 14.21
C ALA A 108 9.99 11.60 15.41
#